data_AF-A0A1I9YEJ3-F1
#
_entry.id   AF-A0A1I9YEJ3-F1
#
_cell.length_a   1.000
_cell.length_b   1.000
_cell.length_c   1.000
_cell.angle_alpha   90.00
_cell.angle_beta   90.00
_cell.angle_gamma   90.00
#
_symmetry.space_group_name_H-M   'P 1'
#
loop_
_entity.id
_entity.type
_entity.pdbx_description
1 polymer ?
#
loop_
_entity_poly.entity_id
_entity_poly.type
_entity_poly.pdbx_seq_one_letter_code
_entity_poly.pdbx_strand_id
1 'polypeptide(L)'
;MKTGEQSLRFVVEKWLGLQPPESARVTAVGRPRSGKGRFVCVETVYGSERLALFFFRHDDGCWKVFPPAPALPEMALERLFA
;
A
#
# COMPACT_ATOMS: atom_id res chain seq x y z
N MET A 1 8.49 -18.35 11.69
CA MET A 1 7.33 -17.72 11.01
C MET A 1 7.59 -16.23 10.96
N LYS A 2 7.52 -15.58 9.79
CA LYS A 2 7.73 -14.13 9.69
C LYS A 2 6.48 -13.41 10.17
N THR A 3 6.45 -13.04 11.46
CA THR A 3 5.29 -12.49 12.18
C THR A 3 4.94 -11.04 11.79
N GLY A 4 5.27 -10.60 10.56
CA GLY A 4 5.11 -9.21 10.15
C GLY A 4 4.68 -9.02 8.70
N GLU A 5 5.10 -9.89 7.77
CA GLU A 5 4.82 -9.71 6.33
C GLU A 5 3.34 -10.03 6.01
N GLN A 6 2.45 -9.05 6.14
CA GLN A 6 1.10 -9.18 5.59
C GLN A 6 1.19 -9.22 4.06
N SER A 7 0.87 -10.39 3.48
CA SER A 7 0.85 -10.56 2.03
C SER A 7 -0.18 -9.63 1.38
N LEU A 8 0.03 -9.26 0.12
CA LEU A 8 -0.93 -8.42 -0.62
C LEU A 8 -2.33 -9.04 -0.57
N ARG A 9 -2.42 -10.36 -0.78
CA ARG A 9 -3.66 -11.11 -0.74
C ARG A 9 -4.41 -10.94 0.58
N PHE A 10 -3.70 -11.10 1.70
CA PHE A 10 -4.30 -10.96 3.04
C PHE A 10 -4.90 -9.57 3.25
N VAL A 11 -4.20 -8.52 2.83
CA VAL A 11 -4.66 -7.14 2.99
C VAL A 11 -5.80 -6.82 2.00
N VAL A 12 -5.76 -7.35 0.79
CA VAL A 12 -6.86 -7.25 -0.19
C VAL A 12 -8.14 -7.87 0.37
N GLU A 13 -8.08 -9.11 0.86
CA GLU A 13 -9.24 -9.81 1.46
C GLU A 13 -9.78 -9.04 2.68
N LYS A 14 -8.90 -8.42 3.48
CA LYS A 14 -9.29 -7.60 4.63
C LYS A 14 -10.09 -6.35 4.23
N TRP A 15 -9.67 -5.65 3.17
CA TRP A 15 -10.25 -4.34 2.81
C TRP A 15 -11.37 -4.43 1.77
N LEU A 16 -11.31 -5.39 0.84
CA LEU A 16 -12.35 -5.60 -0.18
C LEU A 16 -13.40 -6.66 0.24
N GLY A 17 -13.25 -7.22 1.45
CA GLY A 17 -14.16 -8.20 2.02
C GLY A 17 -13.95 -9.62 1.48
N LEU A 18 -14.75 -10.57 2.01
CA LEU A 18 -14.80 -11.97 1.58
C LEU A 18 -15.50 -12.16 0.21
N GLN A 19 -15.41 -11.18 -0.69
CA GLN A 19 -15.80 -11.42 -2.08
C GLN A 19 -14.85 -12.46 -2.67
N PRO A 20 -15.32 -13.35 -3.56
CA PRO A 20 -14.45 -14.37 -4.14
C PRO A 20 -13.18 -13.70 -4.66
N PRO A 21 -11.97 -14.15 -4.29
CA PRO A 21 -10.73 -13.51 -4.72
C PRO A 21 -10.59 -13.44 -6.25
N GLU A 22 -11.38 -14.22 -6.98
CA GLU A 22 -11.55 -14.16 -8.44
C GLU A 22 -12.16 -12.83 -8.95
N SER A 23 -12.90 -12.10 -8.10
CA SER A 23 -13.44 -10.77 -8.42
C SER A 23 -12.40 -9.66 -8.35
N ALA A 24 -11.32 -9.87 -7.57
CA ALA A 24 -10.27 -8.89 -7.36
C ALA A 24 -9.18 -9.03 -8.44
N ARG A 25 -8.92 -7.96 -9.19
CA ARG A 25 -7.92 -7.94 -10.28
C ARG A 25 -6.96 -6.78 -10.09
N VAL A 26 -5.66 -7.05 -10.27
CA VAL A 26 -4.65 -5.99 -10.30
C VAL A 26 -4.77 -5.24 -11.62
N THR A 27 -5.10 -3.96 -11.59
CA THR A 27 -5.26 -3.13 -12.80
C THR A 27 -4.09 -2.18 -13.04
N ALA A 28 -3.31 -1.89 -11.99
CA ALA A 28 -2.09 -1.10 -12.13
C ALA A 28 -1.01 -1.57 -11.15
N VAL A 29 0.25 -1.43 -11.56
CA VAL A 29 1.43 -1.60 -10.71
C VAL A 29 2.38 -0.44 -10.99
N GLY A 30 2.95 0.16 -9.94
CA GLY A 30 3.82 1.31 -10.12
C GLY A 30 4.75 1.57 -8.94
N ARG A 31 5.43 2.72 -9.02
CA ARG A 31 6.29 3.26 -7.96
C ARG A 31 5.93 4.72 -7.70
N PRO A 32 5.90 5.17 -6.44
CA PRO A 32 5.76 6.59 -6.13
C PRO A 32 6.95 7.41 -6.67
N ARG A 33 6.73 8.67 -7.06
CA ARG A 33 7.80 9.58 -7.53
C ARG A 33 8.87 9.84 -6.47
N SER A 34 8.53 9.69 -5.19
CA SER A 34 9.44 9.79 -4.04
C SER A 34 10.41 8.60 -3.91
N GLY A 35 10.36 7.63 -4.82
CA GLY A 35 11.43 6.64 -5.02
C GLY A 35 11.44 5.47 -4.04
N LYS A 36 10.60 5.47 -2.98
CA LYS A 36 10.51 4.36 -2.03
C LYS A 36 9.19 3.60 -2.20
N GLY A 37 9.30 2.27 -2.26
CA GLY A 37 8.17 1.35 -2.31
C GLY A 37 7.62 1.03 -3.71
N ARG A 38 6.64 0.12 -3.72
CA ARG A 38 5.81 -0.22 -4.88
C ARG A 38 4.36 0.02 -4.51
N PHE A 39 3.50 0.31 -5.48
CA PHE A 39 2.07 0.26 -5.27
C PHE A 39 1.40 -0.64 -6.31
N VAL A 40 0.23 -1.16 -5.95
CA VAL A 40 -0.68 -1.85 -6.86
C VAL A 40 -2.07 -1.25 -6.71
N CYS A 41 -2.79 -1.13 -7.81
CA CYS A 41 -4.23 -0.87 -7.80
C CYS A 41 -4.95 -2.21 -7.96
N VAL A 42 -5.90 -2.49 -7.09
CA VAL A 42 -6.76 -3.67 -7.19
C VAL A 42 -8.19 -3.18 -7.34
N GLU A 43 -8.84 -3.66 -8.40
CA GLU A 43 -10.25 -3.42 -8.66
C GLU A 43 -11.08 -4.67 -8.36
N THR A 44 -12.30 -4.47 -7.87
CA THR A 44 -13.31 -5.53 -7.71
C THR A 44 -14.69 -5.00 -8.08
N VAL A 45 -15.64 -5.92 -8.30
CA VAL A 45 -17.05 -5.62 -8.50
C VAL A 45 -17.81 -5.99 -7.23
N TYR A 46 -18.52 -5.03 -6.65
CA TYR A 46 -19.41 -5.24 -5.51
C TYR A 46 -20.85 -4.90 -5.91
N GLY A 47 -21.68 -5.93 -6.07
CA GLY A 47 -23.02 -5.78 -6.64
C GLY A 47 -22.96 -5.28 -8.09
N SER A 48 -23.41 -4.05 -8.32
CA SER A 48 -23.35 -3.39 -9.64
C SER A 48 -22.23 -2.34 -9.75
N GLU A 49 -21.48 -2.13 -8.67
CA GLU A 49 -20.46 -1.07 -8.60
C GLU A 49 -19.04 -1.64 -8.72
N ARG A 50 -18.13 -0.82 -9.24
CA ARG A 50 -16.70 -1.12 -9.27
C ARG A 50 -15.99 -0.35 -8.16
N LEU A 51 -15.22 -1.07 -7.36
CA LEU A 51 -14.39 -0.51 -6.30
C LEU A 51 -12.93 -0.70 -6.64
N ALA A 52 -12.12 0.34 -6.41
CA ALA A 52 -10.67 0.30 -6.62
C ALA A 52 -9.96 0.74 -5.33
N LEU A 53 -8.92 -0.01 -4.93
CA LEU A 53 -8.05 0.36 -3.83
C LEU A 53 -6.59 0.29 -4.23
N PHE A 54 -5.81 1.25 -3.73
CA PHE A 54 -4.36 1.25 -3.86
C PHE A 54 -3.74 0.62 -2.63
N PHE A 55 -2.83 -0.32 -2.85
CA PHE A 55 -2.03 -0.95 -1.81
C PHE A 55 -0.57 -0.58 -2.04
N PHE A 56 0.10 -0.14 -1.00
CA PHE A 56 1.48 0.33 -1.00
C PHE A 56 2.34 -0.65 -0.21
N ARG A 57 3.47 -1.03 -0.79
CA ARG A 57 4.48 -1.84 -0.13
C ARG A 57 5.39 -0.94 0.68
N HIS A 58 5.45 -1.20 1.98
CA HIS A 58 6.27 -0.49 2.96
C HIS A 58 7.63 -1.20 3.12
N ASP A 59 8.59 -0.51 3.75
CA ASP A 59 9.96 -1.02 3.93
C ASP A 59 10.04 -2.24 4.88
N ASP A 60 9.03 -2.39 5.74
CA ASP A 60 8.81 -3.58 6.58
C ASP A 60 8.34 -4.82 5.78
N GLY A 61 8.16 -4.68 4.47
CA GLY A 61 7.67 -5.72 3.57
C GLY A 61 6.14 -5.89 3.58
N CYS A 62 5.43 -5.16 4.43
CA CYS A 62 3.98 -5.20 4.54
C CYS A 62 3.30 -4.41 3.42
N TRP A 63 2.07 -4.82 3.07
CA TRP A 63 1.17 -4.01 2.25
C TRP A 63 0.20 -3.21 3.13
N LYS A 64 -0.04 -1.94 2.79
CA LYS A 64 -0.97 -1.05 3.50
C LYS A 64 -1.76 -0.19 2.51
N VAL A 65 -2.93 0.32 2.88
CA VAL A 65 -3.79 1.16 2.00
C VAL A 65 -3.42 2.64 1.98
N PHE A 66 -2.33 3.01 2.64
CA PHE A 66 -1.79 4.36 2.66
C PHE A 66 -0.33 4.34 2.18
N PRO A 67 0.12 5.39 1.48
CA PRO A 67 1.49 5.46 1.00
C PRO A 67 2.49 5.40 2.17
N PRO A 68 3.71 4.85 1.96
CA PRO A 68 4.77 5.02 2.94
C PRO A 68 4.96 6.50 3.22
N ALA A 69 5.25 6.84 4.48
CA ALA A 69 5.58 8.22 4.83
C ALA A 69 6.69 8.70 3.89
N PRO A 70 6.58 9.91 3.32
CA PRO A 70 7.72 10.48 2.63
C PRO A 70 8.89 10.43 3.61
N ALA A 71 10.09 10.14 3.11
CA ALA A 71 11.28 10.44 3.88
C ALA A 71 11.19 11.96 4.12
N LEU A 72 10.77 12.35 5.32
CA LEU A 72 10.83 13.74 5.71
C LEU A 72 12.29 14.16 5.46
N PRO A 73 12.54 15.34 4.89
CA PRO A 73 13.88 15.90 4.99
C PRO A 73 14.22 15.83 6.47
N GLU A 74 15.24 15.06 6.80
CA GLU A 74 15.77 14.97 8.14
C GLU A 74 16.13 16.42 8.48
N MET A 75 15.29 17.08 9.27
CA MET A 75 15.52 18.46 9.64
C MET A 75 16.77 18.40 10.51
N ALA A 76 17.94 18.61 9.91
CA ALA A 76 19.15 18.89 10.64
C ALA A 76 18.85 20.16 11.44
N LEU A 77 18.53 19.98 12.71
CA LEU A 77 18.53 21.05 13.67
C LEU A 77 20.00 21.43 13.86
N GLU A 78 20.55 22.16 12.90
CA GLU A 78 21.77 22.92 13.09
C GLU A 78 21.46 23.85 14.26
N ARG A 79 22.00 23.55 15.44
CA ARG A 79 21.80 24.38 16.63
C ARG A 79 22.47 25.74 16.38
N LEU A 80 21.73 26.68 15.80
CA LEU A 80 22.15 28.07 15.70
C LEU A 80 21.91 28.76 17.05
N PHE A 81 22.87 28.59 17.95
CA PHE A 81 23.13 29.58 18.99
C PHE A 81 24.60 29.98 18.85
N ALA A 82 24.79 31.16 18.24
CA ALA A 82 26.00 31.96 18.34
C ALA A 82 25.92 32.85 19.58
#